data_AF-A0A7D5UZD2-F1
#
_entry.id   AF-A0A7D5UZD2-F1
#
_cell.length_a   1.000
_cell.length_b   1.000
_cell.length_c   1.000
_cell.angle_alpha   90.00
_cell.angle_beta   90.00
_cell.angle_gamma   90.00
#
_symmetry.space_group_name_H-M   'P 1'
#
loop_
_entity.id
_entity.type
_entity.pdbx_description
1 polymer ?
#
loop_
_entity_poly.entity_id
_entity_poly.type
_entity_poly.pdbx_seq_one_letter_code
_entity_poly.pdbx_strand_id
1 'polypeptide(L)'
;MLVQRAIRRPGVSWQTCKPLALGPMPRRTLTSEQMKIVQSTIPALEQHGMAITSLLHRRLLDFHPELKNVFNTTHQVTGEQPAALAHAVWVYASNIDNPAALQTTLSRIGHKHASLGITPEQYPILGEGLLAAIKTVLGAAADDQVLDAWGAAYEKLAEYCIRFEGELYRQAAATPGGWKGWRKFFVSDRTQESDAAIMSFHLTPVDGGALPAHKPGQFVTVRRFVPELASYQPRQYGVSGAPDGKSLRISVTGAAASDARPAGRAAGVLHEDLPAGAELDVSMPLGGLVLDVNAATPAMAMLKTLVDQASWRSVVFVHAARGGRGHAMKAALSEIVANNPQVRRAVFYQEVTDRDQQGFDYDFAGGLELSKIKDVVLLPGADFYICGPLPFIKAQSKALMLMGVDEGHVHMELFGSPSE
;
A
#
# COMPACT_ATOMS: atom_id res chain seq x y z
N MET A 1 11.52 1.85 -10.84
CA MET A 1 11.41 0.41 -11.17
C MET A 1 12.73 -0.26 -10.82
N LEU A 2 12.69 -1.43 -10.19
CA LEU A 2 13.87 -2.25 -9.93
C LEU A 2 13.76 -3.54 -10.76
N VAL A 3 14.87 -4.05 -11.30
CA VAL A 3 14.93 -5.33 -12.00
C VAL A 3 16.02 -6.19 -11.40
N GLN A 4 15.77 -7.48 -11.18
CA GLN A 4 16.72 -8.42 -10.58
C GLN A 4 16.81 -9.73 -11.34
N ARG A 5 18.00 -10.29 -11.51
CA ARG A 5 18.19 -11.62 -12.10
C ARG A 5 18.14 -12.74 -11.06
N ALA A 6 17.19 -13.67 -11.20
CA ALA A 6 16.97 -14.79 -10.28
C ALA A 6 17.83 -16.02 -10.62
N ILE A 7 19.06 -16.09 -10.09
CA ILE A 7 19.93 -17.28 -10.23
C ILE A 7 19.57 -18.31 -9.13
N ARG A 8 18.81 -19.35 -9.51
CA ARG A 8 18.47 -20.47 -8.60
C ARG A 8 19.67 -21.40 -8.38
N ARG A 9 20.15 -21.50 -7.13
CA ARG A 9 21.12 -22.55 -6.73
C ARG A 9 20.39 -23.86 -6.42
N PRO A 10 20.89 -25.02 -6.89
CA PRO A 10 20.53 -26.33 -6.32
C PRO A 10 20.93 -26.40 -4.83
N GLY A 11 20.19 -27.16 -4.02
CA GLY A 11 20.53 -27.45 -2.63
C GLY A 11 20.17 -26.40 -1.58
N VAL A 12 19.81 -25.16 -1.96
CA VAL A 12 19.24 -24.19 -1.01
C VAL A 12 17.73 -24.41 -0.95
N SER A 13 17.22 -24.77 0.23
CA SER A 13 15.78 -24.82 0.50
C SER A 13 15.26 -23.40 0.75
N TRP A 14 14.74 -22.77 -0.30
CA TRP A 14 14.11 -21.46 -0.20
C TRP A 14 12.77 -21.60 0.53
N GLN A 15 12.76 -21.23 1.81
CA GLN A 15 11.51 -21.00 2.54
C GLN A 15 10.85 -19.74 1.98
N THR A 16 10.07 -19.91 0.91
CA THR A 16 9.11 -18.90 0.48
C THR A 16 8.27 -18.54 1.71
N CYS A 17 8.15 -17.24 1.98
CA CYS A 17 7.14 -16.78 2.92
C CYS A 17 5.79 -17.06 2.27
N LYS A 18 5.23 -18.25 2.52
CA LYS A 18 3.86 -18.59 2.09
C LYS A 18 2.98 -17.41 2.49
N PRO A 19 2.24 -16.77 1.56
CA PRO A 19 1.25 -15.76 1.94
C PRO A 19 0.30 -16.42 2.94
N LEU A 20 -0.26 -15.65 3.87
CA LEU A 20 -1.00 -16.19 5.02
C LEU A 20 -2.20 -17.04 4.54
N ALA A 21 -1.94 -18.34 4.39
CA ALA A 21 -2.82 -19.28 3.74
C ALA A 21 -3.86 -19.74 4.75
N LEU A 22 -4.80 -18.85 5.05
CA LEU A 22 -6.00 -19.20 5.76
C LEU A 22 -6.64 -20.41 5.08
N GLY A 23 -7.00 -21.41 5.88
CA GLY A 23 -7.86 -22.50 5.42
C GLY A 23 -9.19 -21.96 4.86
N PRO A 24 -10.00 -22.82 4.22
CA PRO A 24 -11.21 -22.40 3.50
C PRO A 24 -12.15 -21.49 4.31
N MET A 25 -12.96 -20.73 3.58
CA MET A 25 -14.03 -19.88 4.12
C MET A 25 -14.91 -20.66 5.13
N PRO A 26 -15.39 -20.07 6.24
CA PRO A 26 -16.03 -20.84 7.29
C PRO A 26 -17.41 -21.41 6.90
N ARG A 27 -17.71 -22.60 7.44
CA ARG A 27 -18.70 -23.58 6.95
C ARG A 27 -20.19 -23.18 6.96
N ARG A 28 -20.56 -21.96 7.34
CA ARG A 28 -21.90 -21.42 7.02
C ARG A 28 -21.90 -21.10 5.52
N THR A 29 -22.18 -22.07 4.67
CA THR A 29 -22.24 -21.88 3.21
C THR A 29 -23.44 -20.99 2.86
N LEU A 30 -23.23 -19.99 2.02
CA LEU A 30 -24.33 -19.29 1.34
C LEU A 30 -25.17 -20.31 0.56
N THR A 31 -26.50 -20.15 0.57
CA THR A 31 -27.34 -21.03 -0.26
C THR A 31 -27.16 -20.72 -1.74
N SER A 32 -27.40 -21.69 -2.61
CA SER A 32 -27.41 -21.49 -4.07
C SER A 32 -28.50 -20.54 -4.56
N GLU A 33 -29.39 -20.12 -3.67
CA GLU A 33 -30.42 -19.09 -3.89
C GLU A 33 -29.89 -17.71 -3.48
N GLN A 34 -29.33 -17.57 -2.27
CA GLN A 34 -28.66 -16.35 -1.81
C GLN A 34 -27.54 -15.91 -2.77
N MET A 35 -26.70 -16.84 -3.25
CA MET A 35 -25.64 -16.52 -4.22
C MET A 35 -26.21 -15.98 -5.53
N LYS A 36 -27.33 -16.55 -6.03
CA LYS A 36 -28.00 -16.04 -7.24
C LYS A 36 -28.61 -14.65 -7.02
N ILE A 37 -29.22 -14.40 -5.86
CA ILE A 37 -29.82 -13.11 -5.50
C ILE A 37 -28.74 -12.03 -5.42
N VAL A 38 -27.59 -12.32 -4.79
CA VAL A 38 -26.43 -11.42 -4.79
C VAL A 38 -25.95 -11.16 -6.22
N GLN A 39 -25.70 -12.22 -7.01
CA GLN A 39 -25.23 -12.11 -8.39
C GLN A 39 -26.19 -11.31 -9.30
N SER A 40 -27.52 -11.50 -9.17
CA SER A 40 -28.52 -10.79 -9.99
C SER A 40 -28.72 -9.33 -9.57
N THR A 41 -28.34 -8.95 -8.35
CA THR A 41 -28.47 -7.56 -7.85
C THR A 41 -27.18 -6.74 -7.97
N ILE A 42 -26.04 -7.36 -8.32
CA ILE A 42 -24.77 -6.67 -8.62
C ILE A 42 -24.94 -5.44 -9.54
N PRO A 43 -25.65 -5.48 -10.69
CA PRO A 43 -25.77 -4.33 -11.57
C PRO A 43 -26.47 -3.12 -10.94
N ALA A 44 -27.43 -3.36 -10.04
CA ALA A 44 -28.11 -2.30 -9.29
C ALA A 44 -27.18 -1.69 -8.23
N LEU A 45 -26.37 -2.50 -7.54
CA LEU A 45 -25.35 -1.99 -6.61
C LEU A 45 -24.22 -1.26 -7.33
N GLU A 46 -23.89 -1.64 -8.56
CA GLU A 46 -22.91 -0.92 -9.41
C GLU A 46 -23.46 0.45 -9.81
N GLN A 47 -24.67 0.49 -10.39
CA GLN A 47 -25.35 1.72 -10.79
C GLN A 47 -25.57 2.71 -9.63
N HIS A 48 -25.84 2.21 -8.42
CA HIS A 48 -26.13 3.03 -7.24
C HIS A 48 -24.98 3.10 -6.21
N GLY A 49 -23.81 2.53 -6.52
CA GLY A 49 -22.73 2.29 -5.56
C GLY A 49 -22.27 3.54 -4.82
N MET A 50 -22.06 4.66 -5.53
CA MET A 50 -21.68 5.94 -4.92
C MET A 50 -22.74 6.50 -3.96
N ALA A 51 -24.02 6.30 -4.25
CA ALA A 51 -25.10 6.75 -3.38
C ALA A 51 -25.20 5.89 -2.10
N ILE A 52 -25.08 4.56 -2.26
CA ILE A 52 -25.05 3.60 -1.15
C ILE A 52 -23.88 3.92 -0.22
N THR A 53 -22.65 4.04 -0.73
CA THR A 53 -21.47 4.25 0.12
C THR A 53 -21.37 5.66 0.70
N SER A 54 -21.93 6.68 0.03
CA SER A 54 -22.06 8.03 0.60
C SER A 54 -23.06 8.07 1.77
N LEU A 55 -24.20 7.38 1.64
CA LEU A 55 -25.20 7.29 2.71
C LEU A 55 -24.69 6.46 3.89
N LEU A 56 -24.06 5.32 3.60
CA LEU A 56 -23.38 4.46 4.57
C LEU A 56 -22.39 5.27 5.41
N HIS A 57 -21.45 5.94 4.75
CA HIS A 57 -20.39 6.69 5.41
C HIS A 57 -20.94 7.84 6.27
N ARG A 58 -21.99 8.53 5.80
CA ARG A 58 -22.69 9.56 6.60
C ARG A 58 -23.27 8.96 7.89
N ARG A 59 -24.13 7.94 7.77
CA ARG A 59 -24.75 7.26 8.92
C ARG A 59 -23.71 6.72 9.92
N LEU A 60 -22.64 6.11 9.42
CA LEU A 60 -21.55 5.62 10.27
C LEU A 60 -20.91 6.75 11.09
N LEU A 61 -20.64 7.92 10.53
CA LEU A 61 -20.04 9.02 11.29
C LEU A 61 -21.01 9.83 12.15
N ASP A 62 -22.32 9.70 11.90
CA ASP A 62 -23.40 10.28 12.72
C ASP A 62 -23.66 9.43 13.98
N PHE A 63 -23.74 8.09 13.84
CA PHE A 63 -23.96 7.17 14.96
C PHE A 63 -22.66 6.75 15.68
N HIS A 64 -21.55 6.63 14.95
CA HIS A 64 -20.24 6.19 15.45
C HIS A 64 -19.14 7.23 15.15
N PRO A 65 -19.20 8.42 15.78
CA PRO A 65 -18.24 9.50 15.54
C PRO A 65 -16.79 9.14 15.88
N GLU A 66 -16.56 8.11 16.71
CA GLU A 66 -15.24 7.56 17.01
C GLU A 66 -14.51 7.02 15.76
N LEU A 67 -15.24 6.60 14.73
CA LEU A 67 -14.67 6.10 13.47
C LEU A 67 -13.97 7.20 12.65
N LYS A 68 -14.14 8.49 13.01
CA LYS A 68 -13.35 9.61 12.47
C LYS A 68 -11.84 9.47 12.74
N ASN A 69 -11.46 8.64 13.71
CA ASN A 69 -10.07 8.30 14.04
C ASN A 69 -9.46 7.20 13.14
N VAL A 70 -10.28 6.60 12.25
CA VAL A 70 -9.93 5.47 11.38
C VAL A 70 -10.12 5.84 9.90
N PHE A 71 -11.23 6.50 9.56
CA PHE A 71 -11.50 6.98 8.21
C PHE A 71 -10.65 8.23 7.86
N ASN A 72 -10.16 8.30 6.61
CA ASN A 72 -9.40 9.46 6.14
C ASN A 72 -10.36 10.54 5.62
N THR A 73 -10.46 11.67 6.32
CA THR A 73 -11.31 12.80 5.92
C THR A 73 -10.97 13.37 4.54
N THR A 74 -9.72 13.30 4.10
CA THR A 74 -9.32 13.75 2.76
C THR A 74 -9.98 12.89 1.66
N HIS A 75 -10.08 11.57 1.83
CA HIS A 75 -10.72 10.68 0.84
C HIS A 75 -12.26 10.75 0.84
N GLN A 76 -12.85 11.38 1.85
CA GLN A 76 -14.29 11.61 1.93
C GLN A 76 -14.69 12.78 1.03
N VAL A 77 -13.87 13.85 1.02
CA VAL A 77 -14.09 15.06 0.20
C VAL A 77 -13.87 14.79 -1.29
N THR A 78 -12.98 13.85 -1.65
CA THR A 78 -12.71 13.45 -3.05
C THR A 78 -13.66 12.37 -3.59
N GLY A 79 -14.43 11.69 -2.72
CA GLY A 79 -15.27 10.54 -3.11
C GLY A 79 -14.50 9.23 -3.35
N GLU A 80 -13.16 9.24 -3.27
CA GLU A 80 -12.29 8.09 -3.54
C GLU A 80 -12.55 6.92 -2.57
N GLN A 81 -12.85 7.20 -1.29
CA GLN A 81 -13.13 6.15 -0.29
C GLN A 81 -14.52 5.51 -0.44
N PRO A 82 -15.61 6.28 -0.66
CA PRO A 82 -16.90 5.73 -1.11
C PRO A 82 -16.78 4.82 -2.36
N ALA A 83 -16.00 5.21 -3.36
CA ALA A 83 -15.79 4.40 -4.57
C ALA A 83 -15.02 3.09 -4.27
N ALA A 84 -13.90 3.17 -3.53
CA ALA A 84 -13.09 2.00 -3.19
C ALA A 84 -13.85 0.96 -2.36
N LEU A 85 -14.77 1.38 -1.47
CA LEU A 85 -15.61 0.46 -0.70
C LEU A 85 -16.67 -0.23 -1.58
N ALA A 86 -17.31 0.52 -2.50
CA ALA A 86 -18.26 -0.07 -3.45
C ALA A 86 -17.58 -1.11 -4.35
N HIS A 87 -16.40 -0.78 -4.88
CA HIS A 87 -15.60 -1.69 -5.69
C HIS A 87 -15.15 -2.94 -4.91
N ALA A 88 -14.78 -2.83 -3.63
CA ALA A 88 -14.42 -4.00 -2.82
C ALA A 88 -15.61 -4.96 -2.60
N VAL A 89 -16.81 -4.43 -2.37
CA VAL A 89 -18.05 -5.24 -2.25
C VAL A 89 -18.42 -5.88 -3.59
N TRP A 90 -18.31 -5.13 -4.69
CA TRP A 90 -18.55 -5.61 -6.06
C TRP A 90 -17.58 -6.73 -6.47
N VAL A 91 -16.26 -6.54 -6.27
CA VAL A 91 -15.25 -7.58 -6.52
C VAL A 91 -15.52 -8.85 -5.70
N TYR A 92 -15.94 -8.72 -4.44
CA TYR A 92 -16.30 -9.86 -3.61
C TYR A 92 -17.54 -10.60 -4.16
N ALA A 93 -18.62 -9.87 -4.44
CA ALA A 93 -19.87 -10.45 -4.96
C ALA A 93 -19.69 -11.13 -6.32
N SER A 94 -18.90 -10.53 -7.21
CA SER A 94 -18.57 -11.08 -8.54
C SER A 94 -17.64 -12.31 -8.50
N ASN A 95 -17.09 -12.67 -7.34
CA ASN A 95 -16.23 -13.85 -7.14
C ASN A 95 -16.68 -14.69 -5.93
N ILE A 96 -17.97 -14.62 -5.57
CA ILE A 96 -18.51 -15.24 -4.35
C ILE A 96 -18.44 -16.78 -4.38
N ASP A 97 -18.43 -17.36 -5.58
CA ASP A 97 -18.22 -18.77 -5.91
C ASP A 97 -16.72 -19.15 -6.08
N ASN A 98 -15.84 -18.17 -6.30
CA ASN A 98 -14.39 -18.35 -6.40
C ASN A 98 -13.59 -17.51 -5.38
N PRO A 99 -13.67 -17.81 -4.05
CA PRO A 99 -12.88 -17.12 -3.04
C PRO A 99 -11.35 -17.24 -3.20
N ALA A 100 -10.85 -18.15 -4.03
CA ALA A 100 -9.42 -18.30 -4.30
C ALA A 100 -8.87 -17.12 -5.11
N ALA A 101 -9.62 -16.60 -6.09
CA ALA A 101 -9.25 -15.41 -6.86
C ALA A 101 -9.07 -14.16 -5.98
N LEU A 102 -9.76 -14.11 -4.84
CA LEU A 102 -9.77 -12.96 -3.93
C LEU A 102 -8.60 -12.92 -2.94
N GLN A 103 -7.80 -13.98 -2.80
CA GLN A 103 -6.79 -14.10 -1.73
C GLN A 103 -5.79 -12.94 -1.69
N THR A 104 -5.28 -12.49 -2.84
CA THR A 104 -4.34 -11.36 -2.94
C THR A 104 -5.00 -10.04 -2.49
N THR A 105 -6.23 -9.79 -2.94
CA THR A 105 -7.00 -8.58 -2.60
C THR A 105 -7.36 -8.55 -1.12
N LEU A 106 -7.88 -9.66 -0.58
CA LEU A 106 -8.24 -9.79 0.82
C LEU A 106 -6.99 -9.71 1.73
N SER A 107 -5.85 -10.26 1.29
CA SER A 107 -4.57 -10.09 2.00
C SER A 107 -4.15 -8.61 2.07
N ARG A 108 -4.26 -7.85 0.97
CA ARG A 108 -3.96 -6.41 0.95
C ARG A 108 -4.91 -5.62 1.88
N ILE A 109 -6.19 -5.97 1.90
CA ILE A 109 -7.20 -5.37 2.80
C ILE A 109 -6.88 -5.68 4.26
N GLY A 110 -6.67 -6.95 4.62
CA GLY A 110 -6.42 -7.37 6.00
C GLY A 110 -5.15 -6.77 6.61
N HIS A 111 -4.09 -6.60 5.82
CA HIS A 111 -2.89 -5.87 6.28
C HIS A 111 -3.16 -4.38 6.52
N LYS A 112 -4.00 -3.74 5.68
CA LYS A 112 -4.44 -2.35 5.89
C LYS A 112 -5.30 -2.22 7.13
N HIS A 113 -6.25 -3.12 7.35
CA HIS A 113 -7.08 -3.17 8.57
C HIS A 113 -6.24 -3.40 9.84
N ALA A 114 -5.32 -4.38 9.83
CA ALA A 114 -4.41 -4.62 10.93
C ALA A 114 -3.54 -3.38 11.26
N SER A 115 -3.10 -2.64 10.24
CA SER A 115 -2.34 -1.40 10.42
C SER A 115 -3.16 -0.21 10.96
N LEU A 116 -4.49 -0.28 10.87
CA LEU A 116 -5.42 0.72 11.41
C LEU A 116 -5.95 0.33 12.80
N GLY A 117 -5.67 -0.89 13.26
CA GLY A 117 -6.18 -1.42 14.53
C GLY A 117 -7.66 -1.81 14.49
N ILE A 118 -8.20 -2.18 13.32
CA ILE A 118 -9.59 -2.63 13.17
C ILE A 118 -9.88 -3.83 14.09
N THR A 119 -11.05 -3.85 14.72
CA THR A 119 -11.45 -4.90 15.68
C THR A 119 -12.72 -5.64 15.22
N PRO A 120 -12.97 -6.89 15.69
CA PRO A 120 -14.14 -7.67 15.28
C PRO A 120 -15.47 -6.98 15.55
N GLU A 121 -15.54 -6.18 16.61
CA GLU A 121 -16.73 -5.47 17.07
C GLU A 121 -17.16 -4.34 16.12
N GLN A 122 -16.26 -3.91 15.21
CA GLN A 122 -16.56 -2.88 14.20
C GLN A 122 -17.24 -3.44 12.94
N TYR A 123 -17.23 -4.77 12.74
CA TYR A 123 -17.86 -5.40 11.58
C TYR A 123 -19.39 -5.38 11.64
N PRO A 124 -20.07 -5.73 12.75
CA PRO A 124 -21.53 -5.58 12.86
C PRO A 124 -22.01 -4.16 12.53
N ILE A 125 -21.34 -3.14 13.09
CA ILE A 125 -21.63 -1.72 12.86
C ILE A 125 -21.57 -1.37 11.36
N LEU A 126 -20.53 -1.84 10.66
CA LEU A 126 -20.38 -1.62 9.22
C LEU A 126 -21.42 -2.39 8.39
N GLY A 127 -21.76 -3.63 8.79
CA GLY A 127 -22.76 -4.47 8.14
C GLY A 127 -24.17 -3.91 8.25
N GLU A 128 -24.61 -3.56 9.45
CA GLU A 128 -25.91 -2.92 9.72
C GLU A 128 -26.05 -1.61 8.93
N GLY A 129 -25.01 -0.76 8.96
CA GLY A 129 -24.97 0.47 8.18
C GLY A 129 -25.09 0.22 6.67
N LEU A 130 -24.41 -0.82 6.15
CA LEU A 130 -24.38 -1.14 4.72
C LEU A 130 -25.75 -1.63 4.23
N LEU A 131 -26.35 -2.59 4.94
CA LEU A 131 -27.68 -3.12 4.60
C LEU A 131 -28.76 -2.03 4.72
N ALA A 132 -28.70 -1.19 5.75
CA ALA A 132 -29.59 -0.05 5.90
C ALA A 132 -29.42 0.98 4.76
N ALA A 133 -28.19 1.20 4.27
CA ALA A 133 -27.93 2.08 3.14
C ALA A 133 -28.47 1.48 1.83
N ILE A 134 -28.25 0.18 1.57
CA ILE A 134 -28.80 -0.55 0.41
C ILE A 134 -30.33 -0.46 0.40
N LYS A 135 -31.01 -0.78 1.52
CA LYS A 135 -32.48 -0.69 1.62
C LYS A 135 -33.01 0.73 1.37
N THR A 136 -32.27 1.76 1.79
CA THR A 136 -32.68 3.16 1.59
C THR A 136 -32.52 3.62 0.14
N VAL A 137 -31.48 3.16 -0.57
CA VAL A 137 -31.18 3.62 -1.94
C VAL A 137 -31.91 2.82 -3.01
N LEU A 138 -32.03 1.49 -2.85
CA LEU A 138 -32.74 0.63 -3.80
C LEU A 138 -34.26 0.53 -3.51
N GLY A 139 -34.69 0.91 -2.30
CA GLY A 139 -36.11 0.92 -1.92
C GLY A 139 -36.77 -0.45 -2.10
N ALA A 140 -37.84 -0.49 -2.91
CA ALA A 140 -38.57 -1.74 -3.20
C ALA A 140 -37.75 -2.80 -3.96
N ALA A 141 -36.61 -2.45 -4.56
CA ALA A 141 -35.69 -3.42 -5.18
C ALA A 141 -34.70 -4.05 -4.18
N ALA A 142 -34.75 -3.66 -2.90
CA ALA A 142 -34.07 -4.32 -1.79
C ALA A 142 -35.11 -4.83 -0.78
N ASP A 143 -35.85 -5.85 -1.21
CA ASP A 143 -36.74 -6.61 -0.34
C ASP A 143 -35.97 -7.44 0.72
N ASP A 144 -36.70 -8.12 1.58
CA ASP A 144 -36.11 -8.85 2.70
C ASP A 144 -35.34 -10.12 2.28
N GLN A 145 -35.59 -10.69 1.08
CA GLN A 145 -34.78 -11.77 0.53
C GLN A 145 -33.44 -11.25 -0.04
N VAL A 146 -33.47 -10.09 -0.70
CA VAL A 146 -32.26 -9.38 -1.16
C VAL A 146 -31.39 -9.01 0.04
N LEU A 147 -31.98 -8.50 1.12
CA LEU A 147 -31.25 -8.07 2.31
C LEU A 147 -30.70 -9.24 3.14
N ASP A 148 -31.43 -10.37 3.25
CA ASP A 148 -30.89 -11.61 3.83
C ASP A 148 -29.67 -12.12 3.05
N ALA A 149 -29.78 -12.19 1.71
CA ALA A 149 -28.70 -12.68 0.86
C ALA A 149 -27.44 -11.80 0.94
N TRP A 150 -27.59 -10.47 0.92
CA TRP A 150 -26.47 -9.54 1.12
C TRP A 150 -25.94 -9.55 2.56
N GLY A 151 -26.78 -9.79 3.56
CA GLY A 151 -26.35 -9.95 4.95
C GLY A 151 -25.49 -11.19 5.15
N ALA A 152 -25.94 -12.34 4.66
CA ALA A 152 -25.16 -13.58 4.67
C ALA A 152 -23.83 -13.44 3.91
N ALA A 153 -23.83 -12.73 2.77
CA ALA A 153 -22.61 -12.45 2.00
C ALA A 153 -21.64 -11.53 2.76
N TYR A 154 -22.17 -10.52 3.47
CA TYR A 154 -21.37 -9.67 4.35
C TYR A 154 -20.77 -10.46 5.52
N GLU A 155 -21.56 -11.31 6.20
CA GLU A 155 -21.07 -12.18 7.28
C GLU A 155 -19.89 -13.05 6.82
N LYS A 156 -19.98 -13.68 5.63
CA LYS A 156 -18.88 -14.47 5.05
C LYS A 156 -17.59 -13.69 4.89
N LEU A 157 -17.67 -12.47 4.36
CA LEU A 157 -16.51 -11.60 4.16
C LEU A 157 -15.94 -11.12 5.51
N ALA A 158 -16.80 -10.72 6.44
CA ALA A 158 -16.42 -10.28 7.78
C ALA A 158 -15.68 -11.37 8.56
N GLU A 159 -16.23 -12.60 8.62
CA GLU A 159 -15.57 -13.76 9.25
C GLU A 159 -14.15 -14.00 8.72
N TYR A 160 -13.94 -13.88 7.39
CA TYR A 160 -12.63 -14.07 6.77
C TYR A 160 -11.64 -12.99 7.21
N CYS A 161 -12.03 -11.72 7.11
CA CYS A 161 -11.17 -10.58 7.44
C CYS A 161 -10.83 -10.57 8.94
N ILE A 162 -11.81 -10.80 9.83
CA ILE A 162 -11.61 -10.98 11.28
C ILE A 162 -10.60 -12.09 11.58
N ARG A 163 -10.69 -13.23 10.89
CA ARG A 163 -9.74 -14.35 11.06
C ARG A 163 -8.34 -14.02 10.55
N PHE A 164 -8.23 -13.27 9.45
CA PHE A 164 -6.95 -12.82 8.87
C PHE A 164 -6.25 -11.80 9.76
N GLU A 165 -6.95 -10.73 10.14
CA GLU A 165 -6.48 -9.67 11.03
C GLU A 165 -6.14 -10.21 12.42
N GLY A 166 -6.98 -11.11 12.95
CA GLY A 166 -6.72 -11.80 14.22
C GLY A 166 -5.43 -12.64 14.22
N GLU A 167 -5.03 -13.19 13.06
CA GLU A 167 -3.75 -13.89 12.91
C GLU A 167 -2.57 -12.91 12.75
N LEU A 168 -2.72 -11.83 11.98
CA LEU A 168 -1.71 -10.77 11.92
C LEU A 168 -1.43 -10.17 13.31
N TYR A 169 -2.47 -9.97 14.13
CA TYR A 169 -2.30 -9.49 15.50
C TYR A 169 -1.60 -10.50 16.42
N ARG A 170 -1.82 -11.81 16.23
CA ARG A 170 -1.06 -12.85 16.95
C ARG A 170 0.40 -12.86 16.54
N GLN A 171 0.70 -12.80 15.24
CA GLN A 171 2.07 -12.79 14.72
C GLN A 171 2.82 -11.53 15.14
N ALA A 172 2.17 -10.36 15.09
CA ALA A 172 2.74 -9.11 15.58
C ALA A 172 3.08 -9.14 17.08
N ALA A 173 2.24 -9.76 17.93
CA ALA A 173 2.50 -9.92 19.36
C ALA A 173 3.53 -11.01 19.69
N ALA A 174 3.68 -12.03 18.83
CA ALA A 174 4.68 -13.09 18.97
C ALA A 174 6.06 -12.71 18.40
N THR A 175 6.17 -11.63 17.65
CA THR A 175 7.42 -11.18 17.04
C THR A 175 8.26 -10.40 18.08
N PRO A 176 9.55 -10.71 18.28
CA PRO A 176 10.42 -9.94 19.17
C PRO A 176 10.44 -8.45 18.81
N GLY A 177 10.15 -7.57 19.78
CA GLY A 177 10.02 -6.12 19.57
C GLY A 177 8.71 -5.67 18.89
N GLY A 178 7.86 -6.60 18.46
CA GLY A 178 6.56 -6.34 17.85
C GLY A 178 5.48 -5.89 18.85
N TRP A 179 4.38 -5.35 18.33
CA TRP A 179 3.25 -4.84 19.13
C TRP A 179 1.92 -4.97 18.39
N LYS A 180 0.81 -4.93 19.14
CA LYS A 180 -0.55 -4.83 18.59
C LYS A 180 -1.03 -3.37 18.65
N GLY A 181 -1.69 -2.89 17.60
CA GLY A 181 -2.24 -1.54 17.56
C GLY A 181 -1.16 -0.47 17.45
N TRP A 182 -1.17 0.50 18.36
CA TRP A 182 -0.35 1.72 18.28
C TRP A 182 0.72 1.73 19.36
N ARG A 183 1.97 2.01 18.96
CA ARG A 183 3.12 2.25 19.85
C ARG A 183 3.59 3.69 19.67
N LYS A 184 4.10 4.30 20.75
CA LYS A 184 4.61 5.68 20.73
C LYS A 184 6.01 5.74 20.13
N PHE A 185 6.18 6.61 19.15
CA PHE A 185 7.47 6.96 18.55
C PHE A 185 7.66 8.46 18.58
N PHE A 186 8.91 8.92 18.52
CA PHE A 186 9.26 10.31 18.25
C PHE A 186 10.11 10.41 17.00
N VAL A 187 10.05 11.57 16.32
CA VAL A 187 10.95 11.91 15.21
C VAL A 187 12.35 12.12 15.80
N SER A 188 13.27 11.16 15.62
CA SER A 188 14.64 11.24 16.15
C SER A 188 15.61 11.95 15.20
N ASP A 189 15.38 11.88 13.89
CA ASP A 189 16.12 12.63 12.87
C ASP A 189 15.27 12.93 11.62
N ARG A 190 15.70 13.91 10.82
CA ARG A 190 15.07 14.37 9.58
C ARG A 190 16.12 14.59 8.48
N THR A 191 15.90 14.02 7.30
CA THR A 191 16.78 14.21 6.13
C THR A 191 16.01 14.75 4.95
N GLN A 192 16.37 15.93 4.42
CA GLN A 192 15.87 16.40 3.13
C GLN A 192 16.49 15.54 2.01
N GLU A 193 15.65 14.88 1.22
CA GLU A 193 16.09 13.98 0.14
C GLU A 193 16.17 14.68 -1.22
N SER A 194 15.38 15.74 -1.42
CA SER A 194 15.35 16.54 -2.66
C SER A 194 14.74 17.92 -2.45
N ASP A 195 15.07 18.86 -3.34
CA ASP A 195 14.49 20.21 -3.43
C ASP A 195 12.96 20.23 -3.62
N ALA A 196 12.38 19.16 -4.17
CA ALA A 196 10.95 19.04 -4.44
C ALA A 196 10.19 18.35 -3.29
N ALA A 197 10.45 18.81 -2.06
CA ALA A 197 9.73 18.46 -0.84
C ALA A 197 9.69 16.96 -0.48
N ILE A 198 10.73 16.16 -0.78
CA ILE A 198 10.83 14.80 -0.24
C ILE A 198 11.68 14.82 1.04
N MET A 199 11.09 14.41 2.15
CA MET A 199 11.69 14.37 3.49
C MET A 199 11.67 12.93 4.03
N SER A 200 12.82 12.43 4.50
CA SER A 200 12.87 11.24 5.34
C SER A 200 12.75 11.61 6.81
N PHE A 201 11.97 10.83 7.55
CA PHE A 201 11.84 10.88 9.00
C PHE A 201 12.37 9.57 9.58
N HIS A 202 13.28 9.66 10.55
CA HIS A 202 13.66 8.53 11.39
C HIS A 202 12.78 8.54 12.64
N LEU A 203 12.09 7.43 12.90
CA LEU A 203 11.19 7.27 14.02
C LEU A 203 11.79 6.30 15.05
N THR A 204 12.02 6.74 16.28
CA THR A 204 12.53 5.92 17.38
C THR A 204 11.43 5.72 18.43
N PRO A 205 11.25 4.51 19.01
CA PRO A 205 10.20 4.27 19.99
C PRO A 205 10.48 5.02 21.31
N VAL A 206 9.44 5.65 21.87
CA VAL A 206 9.55 6.47 23.11
C VAL A 206 9.89 5.60 24.32
N ASP A 207 9.45 4.34 24.33
CA ASP A 207 9.72 3.36 25.38
C ASP A 207 11.16 2.79 25.36
N GLY A 208 11.96 3.12 24.35
CA GLY A 208 13.35 2.62 24.18
C GLY A 208 13.48 1.12 23.90
N GLY A 209 12.37 0.39 23.77
CA GLY A 209 12.35 -1.06 23.53
C GLY A 209 12.72 -1.42 22.09
N ALA A 210 13.15 -2.66 21.88
CA ALA A 210 13.55 -3.17 20.57
C ALA A 210 12.47 -3.02 19.47
N LEU A 211 12.91 -2.93 18.22
CA LEU A 211 12.07 -2.99 17.03
C LEU A 211 12.11 -4.39 16.40
N PRO A 212 11.02 -4.84 15.75
CA PRO A 212 11.01 -6.09 15.02
C PRO A 212 11.83 -5.96 13.74
N ALA A 213 12.40 -7.06 13.25
CA ALA A 213 13.02 -7.11 11.93
C ALA A 213 11.92 -7.01 10.85
N HIS A 214 11.73 -5.83 10.27
CA HIS A 214 10.84 -5.64 9.13
C HIS A 214 11.47 -6.20 7.84
N LYS A 215 10.61 -6.59 6.91
CA LYS A 215 11.01 -6.96 5.55
C LYS A 215 10.83 -5.75 4.63
N PRO A 216 11.70 -5.54 3.63
CA PRO A 216 11.38 -4.62 2.54
C PRO A 216 9.99 -4.90 1.96
N GLY A 217 9.27 -3.85 1.61
CA GLY A 217 7.89 -3.91 1.13
C GLY A 217 6.84 -3.69 2.20
N GLN A 218 7.19 -3.85 3.48
CA GLN A 218 6.29 -3.48 4.55
C GLN A 218 6.14 -1.95 4.68
N PHE A 219 4.95 -1.54 5.08
CA PHE A 219 4.58 -0.17 5.42
C PHE A 219 4.19 -0.08 6.89
N VAL A 220 4.22 1.13 7.43
CA VAL A 220 3.59 1.47 8.71
C VAL A 220 2.45 2.46 8.49
N THR A 221 1.41 2.37 9.30
CA THR A 221 0.48 3.49 9.47
C THR A 221 0.99 4.38 10.58
N VAL A 222 1.09 5.67 10.30
CA VAL A 222 1.39 6.71 11.28
C VAL A 222 0.14 7.56 11.45
N ARG A 223 -0.22 7.89 12.70
CA ARG A 223 -1.32 8.82 13.00
C ARG A 223 -0.91 9.89 14.01
N ARG A 224 -1.58 11.04 13.94
CA ARG A 224 -1.50 12.16 14.89
C ARG A 224 -2.90 12.74 15.07
N PHE A 225 -3.18 13.28 16.24
CA PHE A 225 -4.39 14.09 16.46
C PHE A 225 -4.28 15.41 15.69
N VAL A 226 -5.31 15.74 14.91
CA VAL A 226 -5.43 16.98 14.13
C VAL A 226 -6.50 17.85 14.80
N PRO A 227 -6.12 18.92 15.52
CA PRO A 227 -7.06 19.73 16.31
C PRO A 227 -8.23 20.28 15.50
N GLU A 228 -7.97 20.69 14.25
CA GLU A 228 -8.94 21.27 13.31
C GLU A 228 -10.02 20.26 12.87
N LEU A 229 -9.75 18.96 13.06
CA LEU A 229 -10.66 17.85 12.76
C LEU A 229 -11.14 17.12 14.02
N ALA A 230 -10.72 17.56 15.20
CA ALA A 230 -10.97 16.93 16.51
C ALA A 230 -10.76 15.39 16.53
N SER A 231 -9.83 14.88 15.72
CA SER A 231 -9.66 13.44 15.48
C SER A 231 -8.24 13.07 15.09
N TYR A 232 -7.87 11.80 15.31
CA TYR A 232 -6.65 11.22 14.76
C TYR A 232 -6.79 10.98 13.26
N GLN A 233 -5.83 11.44 12.47
CA GLN A 233 -5.75 11.13 11.05
C GLN A 233 -4.65 10.09 10.81
N PRO A 234 -4.98 8.88 10.28
CA PRO A 234 -3.98 7.89 9.90
C PRO A 234 -3.50 8.08 8.45
N ARG A 235 -2.23 7.80 8.18
CA ARG A 235 -1.61 7.74 6.84
C ARG A 235 -0.63 6.57 6.76
N GLN A 236 -0.60 5.90 5.61
CA GLN A 236 0.28 4.74 5.35
C GLN A 236 1.55 5.19 4.65
N TYR A 237 2.71 4.74 5.14
CA TYR A 237 4.04 5.07 4.61
C TYR A 237 4.89 3.80 4.48
N GLY A 238 5.44 3.54 3.29
CA GLY A 238 6.38 2.43 3.07
C GLY A 238 7.68 2.64 3.86
N VAL A 239 8.19 1.59 4.49
CA VAL A 239 9.45 1.66 5.24
C VAL A 239 10.62 1.72 4.26
N SER A 240 11.39 2.82 4.30
CA SER A 240 12.44 3.15 3.33
C SER A 240 13.87 2.88 3.83
N GLY A 241 14.02 2.52 5.11
CA GLY A 241 15.25 2.01 5.70
C GLY A 241 15.34 0.48 5.71
N ALA A 242 16.56 -0.04 5.74
CA ALA A 242 16.82 -1.42 6.18
C ALA A 242 16.63 -1.52 7.72
N PRO A 243 16.43 -2.72 8.29
CA PRO A 243 16.30 -2.88 9.74
C PRO A 243 17.63 -2.59 10.47
N ASP A 244 17.67 -1.50 11.24
CA ASP A 244 18.81 -1.11 12.08
C ASP A 244 18.64 -1.51 13.56
N GLY A 245 17.46 -2.02 13.94
CA GLY A 245 17.05 -2.37 15.30
C GLY A 245 16.72 -1.17 16.22
N LYS A 246 16.78 0.07 15.71
CA LYS A 246 16.74 1.33 16.49
C LYS A 246 15.74 2.37 15.96
N SER A 247 15.53 2.44 14.65
CA SER A 247 14.65 3.41 14.02
C SER A 247 13.86 2.82 12.83
N LEU A 248 12.65 3.31 12.63
CA LEU A 248 11.92 3.12 11.38
C LEU A 248 12.09 4.37 10.52
N ARG A 249 12.83 4.26 9.41
CA ARG A 249 12.90 5.32 8.39
C ARG A 249 11.72 5.20 7.44
N ILE A 250 11.00 6.29 7.27
CA ILE A 250 9.97 6.49 6.26
C ILE A 250 10.27 7.74 5.45
N SER A 251 9.85 7.78 4.19
CA SER A 251 10.09 8.91 3.29
C SER A 251 8.78 9.44 2.74
N VAL A 252 8.60 10.76 2.82
CA VAL A 252 7.34 11.45 2.58
C VAL A 252 7.53 12.49 1.49
N THR A 253 6.75 12.40 0.43
CA THR A 253 6.63 13.48 -0.56
C THR A 253 5.62 14.51 -0.07
N GLY A 254 6.04 15.76 0.02
CA GLY A 254 5.20 16.89 0.36
C GLY A 254 4.07 17.07 -0.64
N ALA A 255 2.85 17.28 -0.13
CA ALA A 255 1.70 17.60 -0.96
C ALA A 255 1.79 19.06 -1.41
N ALA A 256 2.44 19.29 -2.56
CA ALA A 256 2.43 20.58 -3.21
C ALA A 256 0.98 21.08 -3.41
N ALA A 257 0.73 22.32 -3.01
CA ALA A 257 -0.53 22.98 -3.27
C ALA A 257 -0.77 23.09 -4.79
N SER A 258 -2.00 22.89 -5.21
CA SER A 258 -2.48 23.30 -6.54
C SER A 258 -3.83 23.97 -6.38
N ASP A 259 -4.27 24.74 -7.37
CA ASP A 259 -5.53 25.49 -7.29
C ASP A 259 -6.77 24.58 -7.15
N ALA A 260 -6.62 23.28 -7.45
CA ALA A 260 -7.61 22.23 -7.26
C ALA A 260 -7.49 21.47 -5.91
N ARG A 261 -6.45 21.73 -5.10
CA ARG A 261 -6.18 21.05 -3.81
C ARG A 261 -5.62 22.03 -2.77
N PRO A 262 -6.46 22.58 -1.88
CA PRO A 262 -6.03 23.53 -0.85
C PRO A 262 -4.90 22.98 0.02
N ALA A 263 -3.85 23.79 0.18
CA ALA A 263 -2.81 23.58 1.18
C ALA A 263 -3.45 23.40 2.58
N GLY A 264 -2.91 22.50 3.39
CA GLY A 264 -3.34 22.32 4.78
C GLY A 264 -4.58 21.44 5.03
N ARG A 265 -5.23 20.84 4.01
CA ARG A 265 -6.30 19.82 4.23
C ARG A 265 -6.03 18.44 3.64
N ALA A 266 -5.03 18.32 2.76
CA ALA A 266 -4.60 17.07 2.13
C ALA A 266 -3.12 16.73 2.39
N ALA A 267 -2.39 17.61 3.08
CA ALA A 267 -1.02 17.34 3.52
C ALA A 267 -0.98 16.15 4.50
N GLY A 268 0.17 15.47 4.57
CA GLY A 268 0.35 14.33 5.46
C GLY A 268 0.30 14.72 6.93
N VAL A 269 0.05 13.71 7.77
CA VAL A 269 0.35 13.72 9.22
C VAL A 269 1.78 14.23 9.48
N LEU A 270 2.67 13.88 8.55
CA LEU A 270 4.04 14.30 8.43
C LEU A 270 4.12 15.36 7.32
N HIS A 271 4.61 16.54 7.67
CA HIS A 271 4.85 17.70 6.80
C HIS A 271 6.15 18.39 7.23
N GLU A 272 6.65 19.36 6.45
CA GLU A 272 7.98 19.94 6.63
C GLU A 272 8.18 20.67 7.97
N ASP A 273 7.09 21.13 8.60
CA ASP A 273 7.11 21.80 9.91
C ASP A 273 7.11 20.85 11.12
N LEU A 274 6.97 19.53 10.93
CA LEU A 274 6.96 18.56 12.05
C LEU A 274 8.35 18.45 12.69
N PRO A 275 8.58 18.93 13.93
CA PRO A 275 9.93 19.04 14.48
C PRO A 275 10.50 17.69 14.91
N ALA A 276 11.82 17.63 15.05
CA ALA A 276 12.46 16.55 15.82
C ALA A 276 11.94 16.57 17.27
N GLY A 277 11.80 15.40 17.89
CA GLY A 277 11.14 15.20 19.18
C GLY A 277 9.60 15.15 19.12
N ALA A 278 8.96 15.40 17.96
CA ALA A 278 7.51 15.28 17.85
C ALA A 278 7.03 13.83 18.01
N GLU A 279 6.09 13.60 18.93
CA GLU A 279 5.47 12.29 19.15
C GLU A 279 4.43 11.92 18.08
N LEU A 280 4.39 10.62 17.79
CA LEU A 280 3.54 9.97 16.79
C LEU A 280 3.08 8.61 17.30
N ASP A 281 1.88 8.20 16.88
CA ASP A 281 1.38 6.84 17.05
C ASP A 281 1.70 6.03 15.78
N VAL A 282 2.34 4.87 15.92
CA VAL A 282 2.79 4.04 14.78
C VAL A 282 2.30 2.60 14.90
N SER A 283 1.83 2.03 13.79
CA SER A 283 1.46 0.61 13.69
C SER A 283 2.68 -0.29 13.52
N MET A 284 2.56 -1.58 13.84
CA MET A 284 3.58 -2.57 13.47
C MET A 284 3.82 -2.53 11.94
N PRO A 285 5.08 -2.66 11.45
CA PRO A 285 5.37 -2.90 10.03
C PRO A 285 4.59 -4.08 9.45
N LEU A 286 3.71 -3.80 8.48
CA LEU A 286 2.77 -4.74 7.89
C LEU A 286 2.79 -4.67 6.37
N GLY A 287 2.36 -5.74 5.72
CA GLY A 287 2.25 -5.83 4.27
C GLY A 287 1.97 -7.25 3.84
N GLY A 288 1.14 -7.43 2.81
CA GLY A 288 0.90 -8.73 2.16
C GLY A 288 1.71 -8.90 0.88
N LEU A 289 2.00 -7.80 0.19
CA LEU A 289 3.00 -7.72 -0.87
C LEU A 289 4.38 -7.54 -0.22
N VAL A 290 4.90 -8.62 0.38
CA VAL A 290 6.22 -8.63 1.02
C VAL A 290 7.21 -9.32 0.13
N LEU A 291 8.42 -8.77 0.11
CA LEU A 291 9.53 -9.28 -0.66
C LEU A 291 9.92 -10.72 -0.24
N ASP A 292 9.77 -11.69 -1.14
CA ASP A 292 10.69 -12.85 -1.23
C ASP A 292 11.99 -12.38 -1.92
N VAL A 293 12.60 -11.37 -1.32
CA VAL A 293 13.40 -10.31 -1.98
C VAL A 293 12.74 -9.65 -3.23
N ASN A 294 11.45 -9.96 -3.45
CA ASN A 294 10.58 -9.72 -4.62
C ASN A 294 9.09 -9.72 -4.11
N ALA A 295 8.18 -8.72 -4.02
CA ALA A 295 7.96 -7.27 -4.25
C ALA A 295 7.24 -6.69 -2.98
N ALA A 296 6.82 -5.42 -2.76
CA ALA A 296 7.15 -4.01 -3.10
C ALA A 296 6.49 -3.16 -1.95
N THR A 297 6.63 -1.84 -1.73
CA THR A 297 7.00 -0.63 -2.49
C THR A 297 8.45 -0.34 -2.95
N PRO A 298 9.51 -0.57 -2.16
CA PRO A 298 10.30 0.51 -1.60
C PRO A 298 11.72 0.46 -2.18
N ALA A 299 11.86 0.87 -3.43
CA ALA A 299 12.97 0.48 -4.30
C ALA A 299 14.38 0.70 -3.70
N MET A 300 14.61 1.77 -2.93
CA MET A 300 15.90 2.02 -2.29
C MET A 300 16.18 1.07 -1.12
N ALA A 301 15.18 0.71 -0.32
CA ALA A 301 15.31 -0.29 0.75
C ALA A 301 15.55 -1.70 0.18
N MET A 302 14.89 -2.03 -0.95
CA MET A 302 15.20 -3.23 -1.73
C MET A 302 16.67 -3.23 -2.15
N LEU A 303 17.12 -2.15 -2.81
CA LEU A 303 18.47 -2.05 -3.36
C LEU A 303 19.52 -2.21 -2.27
N LYS A 304 19.35 -1.54 -1.12
CA LYS A 304 20.21 -1.69 0.07
C LYS A 304 20.25 -3.15 0.55
N THR A 305 19.08 -3.76 0.79
CA THR A 305 18.99 -5.16 1.22
C THR A 305 19.67 -6.13 0.23
N LEU A 306 19.59 -5.84 -1.07
CA LEU A 306 20.22 -6.67 -2.11
C LEU A 306 21.73 -6.53 -2.17
N VAL A 307 22.30 -5.33 -1.95
CA VAL A 307 23.76 -5.17 -1.88
C VAL A 307 24.32 -5.74 -0.58
N ASP A 308 23.59 -5.60 0.53
CA ASP A 308 23.98 -6.12 1.84
C ASP A 308 23.90 -7.66 1.93
N GLN A 309 22.84 -8.26 1.37
CA GLN A 309 22.49 -9.68 1.61
C GLN A 309 22.54 -10.57 0.36
N ALA A 310 22.61 -9.99 -0.85
CA ALA A 310 22.45 -10.72 -2.11
C ALA A 310 23.37 -10.22 -3.23
N SER A 311 24.59 -9.75 -2.89
CA SER A 311 25.55 -9.10 -3.79
C SER A 311 26.00 -9.92 -5.02
N TRP A 312 25.64 -11.21 -5.10
CA TRP A 312 25.82 -12.04 -6.30
C TRP A 312 24.69 -11.90 -7.35
N ARG A 313 23.59 -11.22 -7.03
CA ARG A 313 22.50 -10.94 -7.98
C ARG A 313 22.84 -9.70 -8.83
N SER A 314 22.65 -9.80 -10.14
CA SER A 314 22.65 -8.62 -11.02
C SER A 314 21.37 -7.82 -10.83
N VAL A 315 21.50 -6.51 -10.63
CA VAL A 315 20.39 -5.59 -10.32
C VAL A 315 20.44 -4.37 -11.24
N VAL A 316 19.27 -3.90 -11.69
CA VAL A 316 19.12 -2.64 -12.44
C VAL A 316 18.14 -1.72 -11.74
N PHE A 317 18.60 -0.55 -11.32
CA PHE A 317 17.77 0.48 -10.70
C PHE A 317 17.36 1.53 -11.73
N VAL A 318 16.11 1.48 -12.17
CA VAL A 318 15.54 2.41 -13.16
C VAL A 318 14.74 3.49 -12.45
N HIS A 319 15.23 4.73 -12.45
CA HIS A 319 14.58 5.89 -11.82
C HIS A 319 14.00 6.82 -12.88
N ALA A 320 12.88 7.47 -12.56
CA ALA A 320 12.26 8.48 -13.40
C ALA A 320 11.79 9.64 -12.50
N ALA A 321 12.29 10.84 -12.76
CA ALA A 321 11.97 12.06 -12.04
C ALA A 321 11.56 13.17 -13.02
N ARG A 322 10.95 14.25 -12.52
CA ARG A 322 10.72 15.44 -13.35
C ARG A 322 12.05 16.08 -13.76
N GLY A 323 12.98 16.29 -12.82
CA GLY A 323 14.34 16.77 -13.05
C GLY A 323 15.17 16.59 -11.78
N GLY A 324 16.41 17.10 -11.72
CA GLY A 324 17.30 16.86 -10.58
C GLY A 324 16.75 17.32 -9.23
N ARG A 325 16.00 18.43 -9.21
CA ARG A 325 15.28 18.90 -8.01
C ARG A 325 14.27 17.88 -7.45
N GLY A 326 13.79 16.94 -8.27
CA GLY A 326 12.87 15.88 -7.88
C GLY A 326 13.52 14.53 -7.56
N HIS A 327 14.83 14.35 -7.80
CA HIS A 327 15.52 13.07 -7.65
C HIS A 327 15.91 12.81 -6.18
N ALA A 328 14.97 12.31 -5.39
CA ALA A 328 15.22 11.91 -4.01
C ALA A 328 16.23 10.75 -3.90
N MET A 329 17.03 10.74 -2.83
CA MET A 329 18.06 9.72 -2.55
C MET A 329 19.16 9.58 -3.62
N LYS A 330 19.30 10.57 -4.53
CA LYS A 330 20.30 10.63 -5.62
C LYS A 330 21.72 10.28 -5.16
N ALA A 331 22.19 10.89 -4.07
CA ALA A 331 23.53 10.66 -3.53
C ALA A 331 23.72 9.20 -3.07
N ALA A 332 22.74 8.64 -2.35
CA ALA A 332 22.78 7.25 -1.89
C ALA A 332 22.69 6.25 -3.06
N LEU A 333 21.96 6.56 -4.14
CA LEU A 333 21.96 5.74 -5.36
C LEU A 333 23.35 5.72 -6.01
N SER A 334 24.00 6.88 -6.16
CA SER A 334 25.34 6.99 -6.74
C SER A 334 26.40 6.30 -5.89
N GLU A 335 26.34 6.43 -4.56
CA GLU A 335 27.22 5.71 -3.63
C GLU A 335 27.05 4.19 -3.73
N ILE A 336 25.81 3.69 -3.74
CA ILE A 336 25.55 2.26 -3.89
C ILE A 336 26.10 1.74 -5.22
N VAL A 337 25.84 2.43 -6.33
CA VAL A 337 26.31 2.03 -7.67
C VAL A 337 27.85 2.06 -7.76
N ALA A 338 28.51 3.06 -7.18
CA ALA A 338 29.98 3.14 -7.16
C ALA A 338 30.62 1.97 -6.37
N ASN A 339 29.98 1.56 -5.28
CA ASN A 339 30.48 0.50 -4.39
C ASN A 339 30.06 -0.92 -4.82
N ASN A 340 29.17 -1.10 -5.81
CA ASN A 340 28.57 -2.39 -6.15
C ASN A 340 28.54 -2.68 -7.67
N PRO A 341 29.57 -3.35 -8.22
CA PRO A 341 29.66 -3.68 -9.64
C PRO A 341 28.50 -4.52 -10.22
N GLN A 342 27.73 -5.21 -9.36
CA GLN A 342 26.54 -5.96 -9.73
C GLN A 342 25.29 -5.07 -9.96
N VAL A 343 25.35 -3.79 -9.56
CA VAL A 343 24.25 -2.82 -9.69
C VAL A 343 24.50 -1.91 -10.88
N ARG A 344 23.51 -1.77 -11.76
CA ARG A 344 23.45 -0.73 -12.80
C ARG A 344 22.33 0.26 -12.47
N ARG A 345 22.45 1.52 -12.91
CA ARG A 345 21.34 2.49 -12.90
C ARG A 345 20.93 2.91 -14.31
N ALA A 346 19.70 3.39 -14.43
CA ALA A 346 19.20 4.12 -15.58
C ALA A 346 18.23 5.21 -15.09
N VAL A 347 18.66 6.46 -15.13
CA VAL A 347 17.94 7.61 -14.57
C VAL A 347 17.39 8.49 -15.69
N PHE A 348 16.09 8.73 -15.67
CA PHE A 348 15.37 9.55 -16.65
C PHE A 348 14.88 10.85 -16.02
N TYR A 349 15.25 12.00 -16.60
CA TYR A 349 14.72 13.32 -16.23
C TYR A 349 13.82 13.85 -17.36
N GLN A 350 12.54 14.07 -17.06
CA GLN A 350 11.56 14.59 -18.02
C GLN A 350 11.89 16.02 -18.50
N GLU A 351 12.40 16.83 -17.59
CA GLU A 351 12.79 18.23 -17.71
C GLU A 351 14.24 18.34 -17.21
N VAL A 352 15.15 18.74 -18.08
CA VAL A 352 16.59 18.92 -17.78
C VAL A 352 16.88 20.41 -17.75
N THR A 353 17.65 20.86 -16.75
CA THR A 353 18.10 22.26 -16.61
C THR A 353 19.61 22.39 -16.79
N ASP A 354 20.12 23.61 -16.95
CA ASP A 354 21.56 23.90 -17.04
C ASP A 354 22.37 23.48 -15.79
N ARG A 355 21.70 23.02 -14.73
CA ARG A 355 22.29 22.51 -13.49
C ARG A 355 22.36 20.97 -13.43
N ASP A 356 21.77 20.28 -14.39
CA ASP A 356 21.69 18.81 -14.43
C ASP A 356 22.74 18.26 -15.39
N GLN A 357 23.73 17.50 -14.89
CA GLN A 357 24.81 16.94 -15.71
C GLN A 357 24.49 15.51 -16.18
N GLN A 358 24.43 15.29 -17.50
CA GLN A 358 24.26 13.94 -18.06
C GLN A 358 25.44 13.02 -17.70
N GLY A 359 25.14 11.73 -17.46
CA GLY A 359 26.08 10.72 -16.98
C GLY A 359 26.28 10.76 -15.47
N PHE A 360 26.20 11.93 -14.82
CA PHE A 360 26.37 12.07 -13.38
C PHE A 360 25.03 12.12 -12.63
N ASP A 361 24.13 13.01 -13.05
CA ASP A 361 22.83 13.26 -12.41
C ASP A 361 21.70 12.42 -13.01
N TYR A 362 21.71 12.28 -14.33
CA TYR A 362 20.75 11.52 -15.12
C TYR A 362 21.44 10.85 -16.31
N ASP A 363 20.83 9.82 -16.87
CA ASP A 363 21.36 9.08 -18.03
C ASP A 363 20.62 9.46 -19.32
N PHE A 364 19.31 9.67 -19.23
CA PHE A 364 18.42 9.94 -20.37
C PHE A 364 17.51 11.15 -20.11
N ALA A 365 17.34 11.99 -21.13
CA ALA A 365 16.38 13.10 -21.12
C ALA A 365 15.01 12.64 -21.65
N GLY A 366 13.93 13.23 -21.12
CA GLY A 366 12.55 12.89 -21.41
C GLY A 366 11.96 11.82 -20.48
N GLY A 367 10.72 11.41 -20.77
CA GLY A 367 10.02 10.39 -20.00
C GLY A 367 10.64 8.99 -20.11
N LEU A 368 10.33 8.12 -19.14
CA LEU A 368 10.86 6.75 -19.09
C LEU A 368 10.37 5.90 -20.27
N GLU A 369 11.32 5.42 -21.06
CA GLU A 369 11.09 4.63 -22.28
C GLU A 369 11.97 3.36 -22.23
N LEU A 370 11.39 2.19 -21.92
CA LEU A 370 12.16 0.97 -21.66
C LEU A 370 12.87 0.38 -22.90
N SER A 371 12.38 0.72 -24.09
CA SER A 371 13.03 0.49 -25.39
C SER A 371 14.49 0.94 -25.40
N LYS A 372 14.78 2.16 -24.92
CA LYS A 372 16.12 2.79 -24.90
C LYS A 372 17.12 2.08 -23.99
N ILE A 373 16.62 1.25 -23.06
CA ILE A 373 17.43 0.51 -22.08
C ILE A 373 17.19 -1.00 -22.15
N LYS A 374 16.62 -1.51 -23.25
CA LYS A 374 16.19 -2.91 -23.41
C LYS A 374 17.28 -3.91 -23.01
N ASP A 375 18.48 -3.73 -23.54
CA ASP A 375 19.63 -4.64 -23.33
C ASP A 375 20.26 -4.51 -21.93
N VAL A 376 19.86 -3.47 -21.18
CA VAL A 376 20.21 -3.31 -19.76
C VAL A 376 19.17 -3.99 -18.87
N VAL A 377 17.87 -3.82 -19.15
CA VAL A 377 16.77 -4.29 -18.28
C VAL A 377 16.33 -5.72 -18.52
N LEU A 378 16.43 -6.25 -19.75
CA LEU A 378 15.99 -7.64 -20.05
C LEU A 378 17.07 -8.67 -19.65
N LEU A 379 17.33 -8.77 -18.36
CA LEU A 379 18.21 -9.81 -17.81
C LEU A 379 17.51 -11.19 -17.90
N PRO A 380 18.17 -12.27 -18.37
CA PRO A 380 17.51 -13.56 -18.53
C PRO A 380 17.10 -14.20 -17.19
N GLY A 381 15.81 -14.49 -17.05
CA GLY A 381 15.21 -14.99 -15.80
C GLY A 381 15.15 -13.90 -14.72
N ALA A 382 14.66 -12.72 -15.08
CA ALA A 382 14.55 -11.59 -14.18
C ALA A 382 13.11 -11.23 -13.85
N ASP A 383 12.92 -10.74 -12.64
CA ASP A 383 11.67 -10.20 -12.15
C ASP A 383 11.73 -8.66 -12.07
N PHE A 384 10.58 -8.01 -12.27
CA PHE A 384 10.43 -6.57 -12.46
C PHE A 384 9.53 -5.96 -11.38
N TYR A 385 9.98 -4.87 -10.76
CA TYR A 385 9.34 -4.24 -9.61
C TYR A 385 8.98 -2.79 -9.93
N ILE A 386 7.70 -2.53 -10.19
CA ILE A 386 7.20 -1.22 -10.58
C ILE A 386 6.45 -0.58 -9.41
N CYS A 387 6.89 0.60 -9.00
CA CYS A 387 6.26 1.40 -7.94
C CYS A 387 6.03 2.83 -8.46
N GLY A 388 4.86 3.42 -8.17
CA GLY A 388 4.53 4.78 -8.58
C GLY A 388 3.03 5.08 -8.72
N PRO A 389 2.66 6.13 -9.47
CA PRO A 389 1.29 6.44 -9.83
C PRO A 389 0.67 5.38 -10.78
N LEU A 390 -0.64 5.17 -10.70
CA LEU A 390 -1.37 4.18 -11.52
C LEU A 390 -1.10 4.31 -13.05
N PRO A 391 -1.10 5.51 -13.67
CA PRO A 391 -0.81 5.64 -15.10
C PRO A 391 0.63 5.24 -15.47
N PHE A 392 1.59 5.54 -14.60
CA PHE A 392 2.99 5.12 -14.79
C PHE A 392 3.12 3.60 -14.71
N ILE A 393 2.48 2.96 -13.73
CA ILE A 393 2.49 1.49 -13.59
C ILE A 393 1.82 0.83 -14.80
N LYS A 394 0.62 1.26 -15.19
CA LYS A 394 -0.10 0.78 -16.38
C LYS A 394 0.77 0.90 -17.65
N ALA A 395 1.48 2.02 -17.83
CA ALA A 395 2.36 2.23 -18.99
C ALA A 395 3.62 1.35 -18.99
N GLN A 396 4.35 1.28 -17.87
CA GLN A 396 5.62 0.54 -17.81
C GLN A 396 5.39 -0.99 -17.79
N SER A 397 4.31 -1.47 -17.16
CA SER A 397 3.91 -2.88 -17.22
C SER A 397 3.60 -3.32 -18.66
N LYS A 398 2.77 -2.54 -19.37
CA LYS A 398 2.48 -2.78 -20.79
C LYS A 398 3.75 -2.75 -21.67
N ALA A 399 4.70 -1.87 -21.38
CA ALA A 399 5.98 -1.83 -22.10
C ALA A 399 6.80 -3.12 -21.91
N LEU A 400 6.88 -3.65 -20.69
CA LEU A 400 7.57 -4.93 -20.41
C LEU A 400 6.88 -6.11 -21.13
N MET A 401 5.55 -6.17 -21.11
CA MET A 401 4.78 -7.20 -21.83
C MET A 401 5.05 -7.15 -23.35
N LEU A 402 5.04 -5.95 -23.95
CA LEU A 402 5.39 -5.74 -25.36
C LEU A 402 6.87 -6.05 -25.68
N MET A 403 7.74 -6.08 -24.67
CA MET A 403 9.15 -6.48 -24.78
C MET A 403 9.37 -7.99 -24.57
N GLY A 404 8.30 -8.76 -24.30
CA GLY A 404 8.34 -10.22 -24.14
C GLY A 404 8.50 -10.72 -22.70
N VAL A 405 8.21 -9.89 -21.69
CA VAL A 405 8.20 -10.29 -20.27
C VAL A 405 6.84 -10.90 -19.91
N ASP A 406 6.85 -12.07 -19.27
CA ASP A 406 5.66 -12.74 -18.74
C ASP A 406 5.05 -11.96 -17.56
N GLU A 407 3.73 -11.91 -17.47
CA GLU A 407 3.01 -11.18 -16.42
C GLU A 407 3.35 -11.68 -15.00
N GLY A 408 3.64 -12.97 -14.83
CA GLY A 408 4.07 -13.56 -13.56
C GLY A 408 5.42 -13.05 -13.03
N HIS A 409 6.20 -12.36 -13.88
CA HIS A 409 7.45 -11.69 -13.51
C HIS A 409 7.30 -10.16 -13.32
N VAL A 410 6.09 -9.59 -13.47
CA VAL A 410 5.84 -8.14 -13.34
C VAL A 410 5.04 -7.85 -12.07
N HIS A 411 5.71 -7.32 -11.05
CA HIS A 411 5.12 -7.05 -9.74
C HIS A 411 4.98 -5.54 -9.51
N MET A 412 3.82 -5.13 -8.99
CA MET A 412 3.37 -3.74 -9.02
C MET A 412 2.88 -3.25 -7.65
N GLU A 413 3.31 -2.05 -7.22
CA GLU A 413 2.71 -1.35 -6.07
C GLU A 413 2.32 0.10 -6.36
N LEU A 414 1.06 0.40 -6.05
CA LEU A 414 0.41 1.69 -6.20
C LEU A 414 0.70 2.63 -5.02
N PHE A 415 1.08 3.86 -5.33
CA PHE A 415 1.10 4.94 -4.34
C PHE A 415 -0.34 5.39 -4.05
N GLY A 416 -0.86 5.05 -2.86
CA GLY A 416 -2.19 5.45 -2.39
C GLY A 416 -3.26 4.34 -2.46
N SER A 417 -4.52 4.73 -2.26
CA SER A 417 -5.66 3.83 -2.47
C SER A 417 -5.84 3.56 -3.97
N PRO A 418 -6.20 2.33 -4.38
CA PRO A 418 -6.68 2.11 -5.75
C PRO A 418 -8.05 2.78 -5.91
N SER A 419 -8.09 3.80 -6.76
CA SER A 419 -9.27 4.30 -7.46
C SER A 419 -9.05 3.99 -8.94
N GLU A 420 -10.06 3.42 -9.60
CA GLU A 420 -9.93 2.65 -10.87
C GLU A 420 -9.22 1.29 -10.69
#